data_AF-A0A8T3VS40-F1
#
_entry.id   AF-A0A8T3VS40-F1
#
_cell.length_a   1.000
_cell.length_b   1.000
_cell.length_c   1.000
_cell.angle_alpha   90.00
_cell.angle_beta   90.00
_cell.angle_gamma   90.00
#
_symmetry.space_group_name_H-M   'P 1'
#
loop_
_entity.id
_entity.type
_entity.pdbx_description
1 polymer ?
#
loop_
_entity_poly.entity_id
_entity_poly.type
_entity_poly.pdbx_seq_one_letter_code
_entity_poly.pdbx_strand_id
1 'polypeptide(L)'
;MICPNCHKTYDNGNVYCVECGVRLVPESMKANVQNPMERHSSRFKSSKPKTEDEVPSNKPRIELSSSDQKLDIMIMQNKELIRQNNRIIELLERLNR
;
A
#
# COMPACT_ATOMS: atom_id res chain seq x y z
N MET A 1 -10.66 -14.20 -20.74
CA MET A 1 -10.57 -13.41 -19.50
C MET A 1 -10.04 -12.01 -19.81
N ILE A 2 -10.57 -10.94 -19.21
CA ILE A 2 -10.19 -9.54 -19.49
C ILE A 2 -9.74 -8.86 -18.20
N CYS A 3 -8.69 -8.05 -18.34
CA CYS A 3 -8.14 -7.21 -17.28
C CYS A 3 -8.97 -5.93 -17.14
N PRO A 4 -9.58 -5.63 -15.97
CA PRO A 4 -10.39 -4.41 -15.81
C PRO A 4 -9.56 -3.13 -15.77
N ASN A 5 -8.26 -3.23 -15.51
CA ASN A 5 -7.38 -2.06 -15.40
C ASN A 5 -6.71 -1.71 -16.75
N CYS A 6 -6.26 -2.74 -17.45
CA CYS A 6 -5.46 -2.62 -18.68
C CYS A 6 -6.23 -3.03 -19.95
N HIS A 7 -7.45 -3.55 -19.80
CA HIS A 7 -8.36 -3.96 -20.87
C HIS A 7 -7.82 -5.03 -21.83
N LYS A 8 -6.72 -5.70 -21.46
CA LYS A 8 -6.13 -6.80 -22.23
C LYS A 8 -6.90 -8.10 -22.05
N THR A 9 -7.02 -8.84 -23.15
CA THR A 9 -7.62 -10.17 -23.24
C THR A 9 -6.56 -11.25 -23.03
N TYR A 10 -6.92 -12.26 -22.24
CA TYR A 10 -6.10 -13.42 -21.91
C TYR A 10 -6.94 -14.70 -22.02
N ASP A 11 -6.25 -15.82 -22.22
CA ASP A 11 -6.87 -17.15 -22.24
C ASP A 11 -7.43 -17.56 -20.88
N ASN A 12 -8.36 -18.53 -20.89
CA ASN A 12 -9.10 -18.97 -19.70
C ASN A 12 -8.25 -19.69 -18.63
N GLY A 13 -6.96 -19.93 -18.91
CA GLY A 13 -6.00 -20.49 -17.94
C GLY A 13 -5.40 -19.42 -17.00
N ASN A 14 -5.46 -18.14 -17.37
CA ASN A 14 -4.84 -17.07 -16.60
C ASN A 14 -5.82 -16.52 -15.57
N VAL A 15 -5.42 -16.56 -14.30
CA VAL A 15 -6.21 -16.02 -13.18
C VAL A 15 -5.88 -14.55 -12.92
N TYR A 16 -4.66 -14.12 -13.21
CA TYR A 16 -4.15 -12.77 -12.95
C TYR A 16 -3.52 -12.14 -14.20
N CYS A 17 -3.60 -10.82 -14.30
CA CYS A 17 -2.94 -10.04 -15.34
C CYS A 17 -1.43 -10.00 -15.10
N VAL A 18 -0.64 -10.33 -16.13
CA VAL A 18 0.82 -10.32 -16.06
C VAL A 18 1.38 -8.89 -15.93
N GLU A 19 0.63 -7.88 -16.38
CA GLU A 19 1.13 -6.50 -16.44
C GLU A 19 0.80 -5.68 -15.20
N CYS A 20 -0.38 -5.88 -14.61
CA CYS A 20 -0.83 -5.11 -13.46
C CYS A 20 -1.10 -5.96 -12.22
N GLY A 21 -1.00 -7.29 -12.31
CA GLY A 21 -1.22 -8.22 -11.19
C GLY A 21 -2.68 -8.36 -10.75
N VAL A 22 -3.63 -7.66 -11.40
CA VAL A 22 -5.05 -7.69 -11.03
C VAL A 22 -5.71 -8.98 -11.52
N ARG A 23 -6.65 -9.53 -10.74
CA ARG A 23 -7.43 -10.72 -11.12
C ARG A 23 -8.23 -10.45 -12.40
N LEU A 24 -8.14 -11.36 -13.36
CA LEU A 24 -8.87 -11.24 -14.61
C LEU A 24 -10.34 -11.63 -14.41
N VAL A 25 -11.23 -10.98 -15.16
CA VAL A 25 -12.68 -11.24 -15.10
C VAL A 25 -13.17 -11.81 -16.43
N PRO A 26 -14.17 -12.71 -16.44
CA PRO A 26 -14.78 -13.16 -17.68
C PRO A 26 -15.57 -12.03 -18.33
N GLU A 27 -15.65 -12.02 -19.66
CA GLU A 27 -16.36 -10.99 -20.44
C GLU A 27 -17.85 -10.92 -20.06
N SER A 28 -18.43 -12.04 -19.63
CA SER A 28 -19.82 -12.13 -19.15
C SER A 28 -20.09 -11.42 -17.82
N MET A 29 -19.05 -10.99 -17.09
CA MET A 29 -19.17 -10.35 -15.78
C MET A 29 -18.60 -8.92 -15.77
N LYS A 30 -18.71 -8.19 -16.89
CA LYS A 30 -18.48 -6.73 -16.92
C LYS A 30 -19.53 -6.00 -16.06
N ALA A 31 -19.46 -6.17 -14.75
CA ALA A 31 -20.23 -5.41 -13.77
C ALA A 31 -19.25 -4.57 -12.95
N ASN A 32 -19.12 -3.31 -13.37
CA ASN A 32 -18.74 -2.12 -12.61
C ASN A 32 -17.94 -2.35 -11.31
N VAL A 33 -16.60 -2.34 -11.42
CA VAL A 33 -15.72 -2.16 -10.26
C VAL A 33 -15.05 -0.80 -10.39
N GLN A 34 -15.68 0.22 -9.79
CA GLN A 34 -14.98 1.46 -9.46
C GLN A 34 -13.90 1.16 -8.43
N ASN A 35 -12.72 1.70 -8.71
CA ASN A 35 -11.41 1.36 -8.14
C ASN A 35 -11.20 1.96 -6.73
N PRO A 36 -10.91 1.18 -5.65
CA PRO A 36 -10.56 1.77 -4.35
C PRO A 36 -9.07 2.11 -4.18
N MET A 37 -8.24 2.05 -5.23
CA MET A 37 -6.79 2.16 -5.05
C MET A 37 -6.13 3.22 -5.94
N GLU A 38 -6.48 4.50 -5.72
CA GLU A 38 -5.58 5.60 -6.04
C GLU A 38 -4.53 5.74 -4.92
N ARG A 39 -3.38 5.08 -5.08
CA ARG A 39 -2.17 5.46 -4.33
C ARG A 39 -1.53 6.64 -5.03
N HIS A 40 -1.85 7.86 -4.59
CA HIS A 40 -1.09 9.06 -4.95
C HIS A 40 0.31 8.99 -4.32
N SER A 41 1.26 8.40 -5.05
CA SER A 41 2.68 8.62 -4.81
C SER A 41 3.16 9.77 -5.67
N SER A 42 3.16 10.98 -5.10
CA SER A 42 3.98 12.06 -5.64
C SER A 42 4.41 13.01 -4.53
N ARG A 43 5.64 12.77 -4.07
CA ARG A 43 6.73 13.76 -4.14
C ARG A 43 6.45 15.11 -3.46
N PHE A 44 7.02 15.26 -2.26
CA PHE A 44 7.36 16.53 -1.62
C PHE A 44 7.80 17.60 -2.64
N LYS A 45 7.10 18.72 -2.69
CA LYS A 45 7.70 20.05 -2.91
C LYS A 45 6.98 21.08 -2.04
N SER A 46 7.72 21.62 -1.08
CA SER A 46 7.36 22.72 -0.21
C SER A 46 7.05 23.99 -0.99
N SER A 47 6.00 24.72 -0.59
CA SER A 47 5.91 26.20 -0.61
C SER A 47 4.69 26.65 0.22
N LYS A 48 4.90 27.57 1.15
CA LYS A 48 3.92 28.33 1.98
C LYS A 48 4.05 29.84 1.56
N PRO A 49 3.27 30.85 2.00
CA PRO A 49 2.04 30.90 2.86
C PRO A 49 0.95 32.01 2.52
N LYS A 50 -0.15 32.02 3.33
CA LYS A 50 -1.15 33.10 3.71
C LYS A 50 -2.28 33.44 2.69
N THR A 51 -3.54 33.75 3.04
CA THR A 51 -4.25 34.40 4.18
C THR A 51 -5.71 33.85 4.29
N GLU A 52 -6.26 33.51 5.48
CA GLU A 52 -7.31 34.23 6.27
C GLU A 52 -8.57 34.55 5.42
N ASP A 53 -9.72 33.88 5.59
CA ASP A 53 -10.72 34.15 6.65
C ASP A 53 -11.60 32.92 7.06
N GLU A 54 -11.77 32.73 8.38
CA GLU A 54 -12.95 32.33 9.20
C GLU A 54 -13.89 31.16 8.75
N VAL A 55 -13.95 29.97 9.39
CA VAL A 55 -14.72 29.57 10.63
C VAL A 55 -15.44 28.20 10.33
N PRO A 56 -15.90 27.31 11.25
CA PRO A 56 -15.51 26.91 12.61
C PRO A 56 -15.13 25.41 12.74
N SER A 57 -14.56 25.09 13.91
CA SER A 57 -14.45 23.79 14.58
C SER A 57 -15.40 22.66 14.13
N ASN A 58 -14.83 21.61 13.54
CA ASN A 58 -15.07 20.22 13.93
C ASN A 58 -14.08 19.32 13.18
N LYS A 59 -12.85 19.20 13.69
CA LYS A 59 -11.94 18.14 13.25
C LYS A 59 -12.53 16.84 13.80
N PRO A 60 -13.01 15.90 12.98
CA PRO A 60 -13.30 14.57 13.50
C PRO A 60 -11.95 14.06 13.99
N ARG A 61 -11.82 13.90 15.30
CA ARG A 61 -10.79 13.05 15.88
C ARG A 61 -11.11 11.68 15.32
N ILE A 62 -10.44 11.30 14.23
CA ILE A 62 -10.51 9.94 13.71
C ILE A 62 -9.94 9.10 14.84
N GLU A 63 -10.83 8.47 15.61
CA GLU A 63 -10.47 7.46 16.58
C GLU A 63 -9.86 6.32 15.75
N LEU A 64 -8.53 6.32 15.74
CA LEU A 64 -7.72 5.34 15.07
C LEU A 64 -8.16 3.97 15.58
N SER A 65 -8.74 3.18 14.67
CA SER A 65 -9.42 1.94 15.01
C SER A 65 -8.44 1.00 15.71
N SER A 66 -8.91 0.21 16.69
CA SER A 66 -8.08 -0.74 17.45
C SER A 66 -7.24 -1.67 16.54
N SER A 67 -7.66 -1.86 15.29
CA SER A 67 -6.96 -2.64 14.27
C SER A 67 -5.68 -1.97 13.74
N ASP A 68 -5.63 -0.65 13.68
CA ASP A 68 -4.47 0.12 13.20
C ASP A 68 -3.31 0.05 14.21
N GLN A 69 -3.61 0.02 15.51
CA GLN A 69 -2.62 -0.13 16.57
C GLN A 69 -1.88 -1.47 16.49
N LYS A 70 -2.58 -2.54 16.13
CA LYS A 70 -1.97 -3.86 15.95
C LYS A 70 -1.01 -3.88 14.77
N LEU A 71 -1.35 -3.17 13.69
CA LEU A 71 -0.48 -3.04 12.53
C LEU A 71 0.78 -2.23 12.88
N ASP A 72 0.64 -1.13 13.61
CA ASP A 72 1.79 -0.33 14.06
C ASP A 72 2.72 -1.11 14.99
N ILE A 73 2.16 -1.87 15.94
CA ILE A 73 2.94 -2.76 16.82
C ILE A 73 3.68 -3.82 16.00
N MET A 74 3.01 -4.44 15.03
CA MET A 74 3.62 -5.45 14.17
C MET A 74 4.74 -4.85 13.30
N ILE A 75 4.54 -3.65 12.77
CA ILE A 75 5.57 -2.92 12.01
C ILE A 75 6.77 -2.61 12.92
N MET A 76 6.53 -2.16 14.15
CA MET A 76 7.59 -1.89 15.12
C MET A 76 8.39 -3.16 15.46
N GLN A 77 7.70 -4.26 15.74
CA GLN A 77 8.33 -5.55 16.03
C GLN A 77 9.16 -6.06 14.85
N ASN A 78 8.63 -5.96 13.63
CA ASN A 78 9.33 -6.41 12.43
C ASN A 78 10.59 -5.57 12.16
N LYS A 79 10.54 -4.25 12.37
CA LYS A 79 11.72 -3.38 12.30
C LYS A 79 12.81 -3.81 13.28
N GLU A 80 12.45 -4.21 14.49
CA GLU A 80 13.43 -4.67 15.47
C GLU A 80 14.03 -6.03 15.11
N LEU A 81 13.22 -6.97 14.60
CA LEU A 81 13.71 -8.25 14.07
C LEU A 81 14.73 -8.05 12.95
N ILE A 82 14.47 -7.12 12.03
CA ILE A 82 15.43 -6.79 10.95
C ILE A 82 16.77 -6.29 11.53
N ARG A 83 16.73 -5.43 12.56
CA ARG A 83 17.96 -4.97 13.23
C ARG A 83 18.72 -6.12 13.88
N GLN A 84 18.01 -7.04 14.53
CA GLN A 84 18.64 -8.22 15.14
C GLN A 84 19.27 -9.13 14.09
N ASN A 85 18.57 -9.39 12.99
CA ASN A 85 19.11 -10.17 11.86
C ASN A 85 20.39 -9.55 11.31
N ASN A 86 20.43 -8.22 11.13
CA ASN A 86 21.62 -7.53 10.65
C ASN A 86 22.81 -7.67 11.62
N ARG A 87 22.58 -7.61 12.94
CA ARG A 87 23.63 -7.86 13.94
C ARG A 87 24.15 -9.29 13.88
N ILE A 88 23.27 -10.27 13.71
CA ILE A 88 23.67 -11.67 13.57
C ILE A 88 24.55 -11.86 12.33
N ILE A 89 24.16 -11.28 11.19
CA ILE A 89 24.95 -11.32 9.96
C ILE A 89 26.35 -10.74 10.21
N GLU A 90 26.44 -9.57 10.84
CA GLU A 90 27.74 -8.95 11.16
C GLU A 90 28.60 -9.84 12.07
N LEU A 91 28.01 -10.51 13.05
CA LEU A 91 28.74 -11.44 13.92
C LEU A 91 29.22 -12.68 13.15
N LEU A 92 28.39 -13.25 12.28
CA LEU A 92 28.77 -14.38 11.44
C LEU A 92 29.93 -14.01 10.50
N GLU A 93 29.90 -12.81 9.91
CA GLU A 93 31.00 -12.30 9.09
C GLU A 93 32.30 -12.09 9.88
N ARG A 94 32.20 -11.74 11.16
CA ARG A 94 33.37 -11.63 12.04
C ARG A 94 33.94 -12.98 12.44
N LEU A 95 33.11 -14.01 12.59
CA LEU A 95 33.54 -15.38 12.92
C LEU A 95 34.11 -16.14 11.71
N ASN A 96 33.66 -15.80 10.51
CA ASN A 96 34.15 -16.41 9.26
C ASN A 96 35.38 -15.69 8.66
N ARG A 97 35.97 -14.73 9.38
CA ARG A 97 37.25 -14.10 9.06
C ARG A 97 38.34 -14.64 9.97
#